data_AF-A0A2R5GQ61-F1
#
_entry.id   AF-A0A2R5GQ61-F1
#
_cell.length_a   1.000
_cell.length_b   1.000
_cell.length_c   1.000
_cell.angle_alpha   90.00
_cell.angle_beta   90.00
_cell.angle_gamma   90.00
#
_symmetry.space_group_name_H-M   'P 1'
#
loop_
_entity.id
_entity.type
_entity.pdbx_description
1 polymer ?
#
loop_
_entity_poly.entity_id
_entity_poly.type
_entity_poly.pdbx_seq_one_letter_code
_entity_poly.pdbx_strand_id
1 'polypeptide(L)'
;MSTPKRPRKAESPGGANSGANAAAAAGNAAKQQKKKKEKVNDLEERVNKLESENLQLRLQLKVGKETVQRDAQEKLEITQRLEEMLSRGASDTELQAVLETYVKKFSDYGEVRTDSIRRHMEQLERLLLPTQVTKMCMWSLHQDDDFYDSTSEQNLNASGAGSIWSMIMREIGASEEQKEKIKGHRNDARQMAKDLRFTLRECDDLKRRMERKNQALGEEMKELQKILTPAQLARFILWVNNNPASMAMLDKLWSPVDELSKGRVVN
;
A
#
# COMPACT_ATOMS: atom_id res chain seq x y z
N MET A 1 -88.31 -32.40 42.56
CA MET A 1 -87.37 -32.67 43.68
C MET A 1 -85.98 -32.53 43.11
N SER A 2 -85.32 -31.40 43.38
CA SER A 2 -84.32 -31.25 44.46
C SER A 2 -83.03 -31.96 44.06
N THR A 3 -81.93 -31.30 43.71
CA THR A 3 -81.16 -30.26 44.43
C THR A 3 -80.06 -29.69 43.46
N PRO A 4 -79.04 -28.92 43.88
CA PRO A 4 -79.12 -27.55 44.39
C PRO A 4 -78.04 -26.57 43.82
N LYS A 5 -78.35 -25.27 43.96
CA LYS A 5 -77.52 -24.10 44.29
C LYS A 5 -76.01 -24.05 43.94
N ARG A 6 -75.71 -23.06 43.09
CA ARG A 6 -74.50 -22.22 42.99
C ARG A 6 -73.80 -21.93 44.34
N PRO A 7 -72.46 -21.80 44.28
CA PRO A 7 -71.71 -20.76 44.98
C PRO A 7 -70.99 -19.81 44.01
N ARG A 8 -70.44 -18.76 44.61
CA ARG A 8 -70.06 -17.45 44.08
C ARG A 8 -68.77 -17.43 43.24
N LYS A 9 -68.68 -16.38 42.42
CA LYS A 9 -67.50 -15.77 41.79
C LYS A 9 -66.23 -15.89 42.65
N ALA A 10 -65.16 -16.37 42.02
CA ALA A 10 -63.80 -15.89 42.25
C ALA A 10 -63.25 -15.46 40.88
N GLU A 11 -63.12 -14.14 40.69
CA GLU A 11 -62.38 -13.57 39.57
C GLU A 11 -60.90 -13.91 39.78
N SER A 12 -60.30 -14.61 38.81
CA SER A 12 -58.86 -14.84 38.75
C SER A 12 -58.34 -14.20 37.47
N PRO A 13 -57.41 -13.22 37.53
CA PRO A 13 -56.93 -12.48 36.38
C PRO A 13 -55.89 -13.30 35.63
N GLY A 14 -56.33 -14.12 34.68
CA GLY A 14 -55.47 -15.04 33.93
C GLY A 14 -55.71 -14.98 32.43
N GLY A 15 -55.58 -13.80 31.80
CA GLY A 15 -55.92 -13.65 30.38
C GLY A 15 -55.17 -12.59 29.59
N ALA A 16 -54.11 -11.97 30.13
CA ALA A 16 -53.39 -10.89 29.44
C ALA A 16 -51.97 -11.27 28.97
N ASN A 17 -51.43 -12.42 29.36
CA ASN A 17 -49.99 -12.71 29.20
C ASN A 17 -49.61 -13.58 27.99
N SER A 18 -50.58 -14.14 27.25
CA SER A 18 -50.31 -15.01 26.08
C SER A 18 -50.22 -14.24 24.75
N GLY A 19 -51.05 -13.21 24.55
CA GLY A 19 -51.01 -12.37 23.34
C GLY A 19 -49.79 -11.44 23.27
N ALA A 20 -49.36 -10.92 24.41
CA ALA A 20 -48.17 -10.06 24.51
C ALA A 20 -46.88 -10.83 24.20
N ASN A 21 -46.78 -12.09 24.63
CA ASN A 21 -45.62 -12.95 24.34
C ASN A 21 -45.55 -13.38 22.87
N ALA A 22 -46.68 -13.63 22.21
CA ALA A 22 -46.71 -13.97 20.78
C ALA A 22 -46.33 -12.77 19.90
N ALA A 23 -46.81 -11.56 20.23
CA ALA A 23 -46.42 -10.33 19.54
C ALA A 23 -44.94 -9.97 19.76
N ALA A 24 -44.42 -10.17 20.97
CA ALA A 24 -43.00 -9.98 21.29
C ALA A 24 -42.09 -10.99 20.56
N ALA A 25 -42.51 -12.26 20.47
CA ALA A 25 -41.80 -13.30 19.73
C ALA A 25 -41.78 -13.02 18.22
N ALA A 26 -42.91 -12.60 17.63
CA ALA A 26 -43.00 -12.20 16.23
C ALA A 26 -42.14 -10.95 15.93
N GLY A 27 -42.15 -9.95 16.82
CA GLY A 27 -41.31 -8.76 16.72
C GLY A 27 -39.80 -9.07 16.82
N ASN A 28 -39.41 -10.03 17.65
CA ASN A 28 -38.02 -10.48 17.76
C ASN A 28 -37.57 -11.31 16.54
N ALA A 29 -38.44 -12.17 16.00
CA ALA A 29 -38.16 -12.93 14.78
C ALA A 29 -37.99 -12.01 13.55
N ALA A 30 -38.85 -10.99 13.40
CA ALA A 30 -38.74 -10.00 12.34
C ALA A 30 -37.46 -9.15 12.46
N LYS A 31 -37.08 -8.74 13.68
CA LYS A 31 -35.81 -8.05 13.95
C LYS A 31 -34.59 -8.93 13.62
N GLN A 32 -34.64 -10.23 13.93
CA GLN A 32 -33.57 -11.16 13.57
C GLN A 32 -33.46 -11.38 12.06
N GLN A 33 -34.58 -11.50 11.35
CA GLN A 33 -34.58 -11.61 9.89
C GLN A 33 -34.06 -10.34 9.22
N LYS A 34 -34.43 -9.15 9.72
CA LYS A 34 -33.90 -7.86 9.22
C LYS A 34 -32.38 -7.77 9.40
N LYS A 35 -31.86 -8.09 10.59
CA LYS A 35 -30.41 -8.12 10.86
C LYS A 35 -29.66 -9.15 9.99
N LYS A 36 -30.27 -10.31 9.72
CA LYS A 36 -29.70 -11.32 8.81
C LYS A 36 -29.64 -10.79 7.37
N LYS A 37 -30.72 -10.14 6.90
CA LYS A 37 -30.77 -9.53 5.57
C LYS A 37 -29.75 -8.40 5.41
N GLU A 38 -29.61 -7.53 6.42
CA GLU A 38 -28.60 -6.48 6.44
C GLU A 38 -27.17 -7.06 6.40
N LYS A 39 -26.90 -8.13 7.15
CA LYS A 39 -25.61 -8.83 7.08
C LYS A 39 -25.35 -9.50 5.73
N VAL A 40 -26.37 -10.06 5.10
CA VAL A 40 -26.24 -10.66 3.76
C VAL A 40 -25.93 -9.58 2.74
N ASN A 41 -26.64 -8.45 2.77
CA ASN A 41 -26.36 -7.33 1.88
C ASN A 41 -24.93 -6.76 2.08
N ASP A 42 -24.48 -6.60 3.33
CA ASP A 42 -23.12 -6.12 3.64
C ASP A 42 -22.05 -7.13 3.15
N LEU A 43 -22.31 -8.43 3.26
CA LEU A 43 -21.45 -9.47 2.71
C LEU A 43 -21.45 -9.47 1.17
N GLU A 44 -22.60 -9.29 0.52
CA GLU A 44 -22.72 -9.19 -0.94
C GLU A 44 -21.97 -7.95 -1.47
N GLU A 45 -22.11 -6.80 -0.80
CA GLU A 45 -21.37 -5.58 -1.15
C GLU A 45 -19.85 -5.77 -1.00
N ARG A 46 -19.43 -6.47 0.05
CA ARG A 46 -18.02 -6.79 0.29
C ARG A 46 -17.48 -7.81 -0.71
N VAL A 47 -18.27 -8.81 -1.11
CA VAL A 47 -17.90 -9.76 -2.18
C VAL A 47 -17.75 -9.02 -3.50
N ASN A 48 -18.71 -8.17 -3.87
CA ASN A 48 -18.63 -7.38 -5.11
C ASN A 48 -17.41 -6.45 -5.14
N LYS A 49 -17.10 -5.80 -3.99
CA LYS A 49 -15.90 -4.98 -3.86
C LYS A 49 -14.62 -5.82 -4.03
N LEU A 50 -14.54 -6.97 -3.37
CA LEU A 50 -13.41 -7.88 -3.48
C LEU A 50 -13.25 -8.46 -4.89
N GLU A 51 -14.35 -8.76 -5.59
CA GLU A 51 -14.33 -9.24 -6.98
C GLU A 51 -13.85 -8.15 -7.95
N SER A 52 -14.28 -6.90 -7.77
CA SER A 52 -13.80 -5.76 -8.54
C SER A 52 -12.31 -5.51 -8.32
N GLU A 53 -11.85 -5.55 -7.06
CA GLU A 53 -10.44 -5.45 -6.70
C GLU A 53 -9.62 -6.61 -7.28
N ASN A 54 -10.16 -7.84 -7.25
CA ASN A 54 -9.50 -9.02 -7.82
C ASN A 54 -9.34 -8.89 -9.35
N LEU A 55 -10.37 -8.39 -10.04
CA LEU A 55 -10.32 -8.13 -11.48
C LEU A 55 -9.27 -7.06 -11.81
N GLN A 56 -9.22 -5.97 -11.04
CA GLN A 56 -8.24 -4.91 -11.22
C GLN A 56 -6.81 -5.42 -11.01
N LEU A 57 -6.56 -6.22 -9.97
CA LEU A 57 -5.27 -6.85 -9.71
C LEU A 57 -4.86 -7.82 -10.84
N ARG A 58 -5.79 -8.61 -11.38
CA ARG A 58 -5.52 -9.50 -12.53
C ARG A 58 -5.14 -8.72 -13.79
N LEU A 59 -5.80 -7.59 -14.06
CA LEU A 59 -5.46 -6.71 -15.17
C LEU A 59 -4.07 -6.10 -14.98
N GLN A 60 -3.75 -5.63 -13.78
CA GLN A 60 -2.40 -5.12 -13.47
C GLN A 60 -1.32 -6.19 -13.64
N LEU A 61 -1.56 -7.42 -13.19
CA LEU A 61 -0.63 -8.54 -13.38
C LEU A 61 -0.44 -8.90 -14.86
N LYS A 62 -1.52 -8.87 -15.65
CA LYS A 62 -1.46 -9.13 -17.09
C LYS A 62 -0.65 -8.07 -17.81
N VAL A 63 -0.92 -6.78 -17.54
CA VAL A 63 -0.15 -5.65 -18.08
C VAL A 63 1.33 -5.75 -17.66
N GLY A 64 1.61 -6.15 -16.43
CA GLY A 64 2.97 -6.37 -15.95
C GLY A 64 3.70 -7.47 -16.73
N LYS A 65 3.06 -8.63 -16.95
CA LYS A 65 3.64 -9.72 -17.75
C LYS A 65 3.87 -9.33 -19.21
N GLU A 66 2.92 -8.64 -19.82
CA GLU A 66 3.04 -8.15 -21.20
C GLU A 66 4.17 -7.12 -21.34
N THR A 67 4.38 -6.28 -20.32
CA THR A 67 5.49 -5.32 -20.29
C THR A 67 6.84 -6.04 -20.24
N VAL A 68 7.00 -7.03 -19.36
CA VAL A 68 8.24 -7.83 -19.27
C VAL A 68 8.54 -8.57 -20.57
N GLN A 69 7.52 -9.14 -21.22
CA GLN A 69 7.70 -9.82 -22.51
C GLN A 69 8.10 -8.85 -23.61
N ARG A 70 7.47 -7.67 -23.67
CA ARG A 70 7.83 -6.61 -24.63
C ARG A 70 9.26 -6.14 -24.42
N ASP A 71 9.68 -5.88 -23.19
CA ASP A 71 11.04 -5.43 -22.88
C ASP A 71 12.09 -6.50 -23.27
N ALA A 72 11.79 -7.78 -23.03
CA ALA A 72 12.65 -8.88 -23.45
C ALA A 72 12.76 -8.97 -24.98
N GLN A 73 11.65 -8.77 -25.69
CA GLN A 73 11.62 -8.76 -27.15
C GLN A 73 12.38 -7.56 -27.72
N GLU A 74 12.16 -6.34 -27.23
CA GLU A 74 12.93 -5.16 -27.67
C GLU A 74 14.43 -5.33 -27.39
N LYS A 75 14.80 -5.91 -26.25
CA LYS A 75 16.20 -6.20 -25.93
C LYS A 75 16.79 -7.14 -26.98
N LEU A 76 16.06 -8.20 -27.34
CA LEU A 76 16.49 -9.16 -28.37
C LEU A 76 16.67 -8.47 -29.73
N GLU A 77 15.70 -7.66 -30.16
CA GLU A 77 15.75 -6.92 -31.43
C GLU A 77 16.96 -5.99 -31.51
N ILE A 78 17.25 -5.24 -30.43
CA ILE A 78 18.42 -4.35 -30.39
C ILE A 78 19.72 -5.16 -30.40
N THR A 79 19.78 -6.30 -29.74
CA THR A 79 20.97 -7.16 -29.78
C THR A 79 21.19 -7.80 -31.16
N GLN A 80 20.14 -8.24 -31.85
CA GLN A 80 20.24 -8.76 -33.21
C GLN A 80 20.73 -7.67 -34.18
N ARG A 81 20.20 -6.45 -34.03
CA ARG A 81 20.68 -5.30 -34.81
C ARG A 81 22.16 -5.01 -34.57
N LEU A 82 22.65 -5.09 -33.32
CA LEU A 82 24.07 -4.92 -33.02
C LEU A 82 24.93 -6.01 -33.68
N GLU A 83 24.45 -7.25 -33.72
CA GLU A 83 25.13 -8.37 -34.37
C GLU A 83 25.24 -8.16 -35.89
N GLU A 84 24.15 -7.75 -36.54
CA GLU A 84 24.15 -7.39 -37.97
C GLU A 84 25.07 -6.20 -38.27
N MET A 85 25.10 -5.20 -37.40
CA MET A 85 26.00 -4.05 -37.56
C MET A 85 27.47 -4.43 -37.41
N LEU A 86 27.79 -5.38 -36.54
CA LEU A 86 29.15 -5.89 -36.42
C LEU A 86 29.55 -6.77 -37.61
N SER A 87 28.64 -7.61 -38.13
CA SER A 87 28.93 -8.50 -39.26
C SER A 87 29.18 -7.74 -40.57
N ARG A 88 28.48 -6.62 -40.77
CA ARG A 88 28.66 -5.74 -41.94
C ARG A 88 29.82 -4.74 -41.81
N GLY A 89 30.50 -4.70 -40.66
CA GLY A 89 31.57 -3.73 -40.39
C GLY A 89 31.07 -2.27 -40.32
N ALA A 90 29.94 -2.04 -39.64
CA ALA A 90 29.41 -0.69 -39.43
C ALA A 90 30.44 0.22 -38.74
N SER A 91 30.30 1.53 -38.97
CA SER A 91 31.17 2.52 -38.35
C SER A 91 30.99 2.58 -36.83
N ASP A 92 32.05 2.96 -36.12
CA ASP A 92 32.00 3.14 -34.66
C ASP A 92 30.95 4.18 -34.24
N THR A 93 30.71 5.21 -35.06
CA THR A 93 29.66 6.22 -34.82
C THR A 93 28.25 5.64 -34.89
N GLU A 94 27.98 4.74 -35.84
CA GLU A 94 26.67 4.09 -35.93
C GLU A 94 26.46 3.10 -34.79
N LEU A 95 27.51 2.33 -34.44
CA LEU A 95 27.47 1.40 -33.31
C LEU A 95 27.23 2.15 -31.99
N GLN A 96 27.90 3.29 -31.80
CA GLN A 96 27.73 4.12 -30.62
C GLN A 96 26.27 4.58 -30.43
N ALA A 97 25.59 5.01 -31.49
CA ALA A 97 24.19 5.44 -31.39
C ALA A 97 23.23 4.31 -30.95
N VAL A 98 23.46 3.08 -31.43
CA VAL A 98 22.67 1.91 -31.00
C VAL A 98 23.02 1.49 -29.58
N LEU A 99 24.30 1.56 -29.20
CA LEU A 99 24.76 1.27 -27.84
C LEU A 99 24.19 2.25 -26.82
N GLU A 100 24.13 3.55 -27.14
CA GLU A 100 23.49 4.56 -26.29
C GLU A 100 22.01 4.24 -26.07
N THR A 101 21.32 3.79 -27.12
CA THR A 101 19.92 3.36 -27.02
C THR A 101 19.78 2.13 -26.12
N TYR A 102 20.66 1.13 -26.29
CA TYR A 102 20.68 -0.07 -25.45
C TYR A 102 20.94 0.28 -23.98
N VAL A 103 21.93 1.13 -23.71
CA VAL A 103 22.29 1.57 -22.37
C VAL A 103 21.13 2.34 -21.74
N LYS A 104 20.55 3.32 -22.45
CA LYS A 104 19.44 4.13 -21.93
C LYS A 104 18.24 3.28 -21.50
N LYS A 105 17.92 2.23 -22.26
CA LYS A 105 16.76 1.36 -22.00
C LYS A 105 17.02 0.22 -21.02
N PHE A 106 18.16 -0.46 -21.12
CA PHE A 106 18.38 -1.75 -20.46
C PHE A 106 19.50 -1.77 -19.43
N SER A 107 20.31 -0.73 -19.31
CA SER A 107 21.34 -0.70 -18.28
C SER A 107 20.75 -0.35 -16.90
N ASP A 108 21.43 -0.80 -15.84
CA ASP A 108 21.03 -0.57 -14.46
C ASP A 108 21.01 0.91 -14.07
N TYR A 109 21.87 1.69 -14.71
CA TYR A 109 22.00 3.14 -14.59
C TYR A 109 21.29 3.88 -15.73
N GLY A 110 20.55 3.16 -16.58
CA GLY A 110 19.81 3.71 -17.70
C GLY A 110 18.66 4.59 -17.22
N GLU A 111 18.25 5.52 -18.09
CA GLU A 111 17.19 6.49 -17.81
C GLU A 111 15.86 5.78 -17.50
N VAL A 112 15.49 4.77 -18.30
CA VAL A 112 14.22 4.05 -18.14
C VAL A 112 14.12 3.38 -16.76
N ARG A 113 15.19 2.68 -16.35
CA ARG A 113 15.20 1.99 -15.04
C ARG A 113 15.28 3.00 -13.89
N THR A 114 16.07 4.06 -14.02
CA THR A 114 16.18 5.13 -13.02
C THR A 114 14.84 5.83 -12.82
N ASP A 115 14.12 6.15 -13.89
CA ASP A 115 12.80 6.79 -13.84
C ASP A 115 11.74 5.84 -13.27
N SER A 116 11.81 4.55 -13.60
CA SER A 116 10.95 3.53 -13.01
C SER A 116 11.14 3.46 -11.48
N ILE A 117 12.39 3.38 -11.02
CA ILE A 117 12.72 3.39 -9.59
C ILE A 117 12.21 4.67 -8.92
N ARG A 118 12.43 5.84 -9.53
CA ARG A 118 11.97 7.13 -9.00
C ARG A 118 10.45 7.16 -8.83
N ARG A 119 9.71 6.74 -9.87
CA ARG A 119 8.24 6.67 -9.83
C ARG A 119 7.73 5.72 -8.76
N HIS A 120 8.34 4.55 -8.61
CA HIS A 120 7.95 3.60 -7.55
C HIS A 120 8.21 4.15 -6.16
N MET A 121 9.32 4.88 -5.96
CA MET A 121 9.61 5.54 -4.69
C MET A 121 8.63 6.66 -4.36
N GLU A 122 8.27 7.49 -5.34
CA GLU A 122 7.24 8.53 -5.19
C GLU A 122 5.87 7.92 -4.87
N GLN A 123 5.54 6.79 -5.50
CA GLN A 123 4.32 6.05 -5.20
C GLN A 123 4.33 5.50 -3.78
N LEU A 124 5.45 4.91 -3.34
CA LEU A 124 5.59 4.40 -1.97
C LEU A 124 5.43 5.53 -0.95
N GLU A 125 6.09 6.67 -1.16
CA GLU A 125 5.96 7.85 -0.30
C GLU A 125 4.52 8.35 -0.23
N ARG A 126 3.84 8.43 -1.38
CA ARG A 126 2.41 8.82 -1.44
C ARG A 126 1.51 7.85 -0.68
N LEU A 127 1.78 6.55 -0.75
CA LEU A 127 0.99 5.52 -0.04
C LEU A 127 1.25 5.51 1.47
N LEU A 128 2.43 5.95 1.90
CA LEU A 128 2.76 6.13 3.31
C LEU A 128 2.05 7.34 3.93
N LEU A 129 1.75 8.37 3.13
CA LEU A 129 1.04 9.55 3.64
C LEU A 129 -0.38 9.18 4.10
N PRO A 130 -0.74 9.50 5.37
CA PRO A 130 -2.06 9.19 5.88
C PRO A 130 -3.15 9.98 5.13
N THR A 131 -4.33 9.37 5.00
CA THR A 131 -5.51 10.04 4.43
C THR A 131 -6.01 11.15 5.36
N GLN A 132 -6.93 12.00 4.88
CA GLN A 132 -7.45 13.12 5.67
C GLN A 132 -8.10 12.68 6.98
N VAL A 133 -8.82 11.55 6.97
CA VAL A 133 -9.43 10.97 8.17
C VAL A 133 -8.36 10.56 9.17
N THR A 134 -7.35 9.79 8.73
CA THR A 134 -6.25 9.34 9.60
C THR A 134 -5.44 10.52 10.13
N LYS A 135 -5.15 11.53 9.30
CA LYS A 135 -4.49 12.77 9.71
C LYS A 135 -5.29 13.47 10.80
N MET A 136 -6.61 13.59 10.63
CA MET A 136 -7.46 14.26 11.61
C MET A 136 -7.50 13.50 12.94
N CYS A 137 -7.58 12.17 12.90
CA CYS A 137 -7.50 11.33 14.10
C CYS A 137 -6.15 11.49 14.82
N MET A 138 -5.05 11.36 14.09
CA MET A 138 -3.71 11.49 14.64
C MET A 138 -3.47 12.90 15.19
N TRP A 139 -3.86 13.94 14.46
CA TRP A 139 -3.71 15.33 14.88
C TRP A 139 -4.52 15.62 16.13
N SER A 140 -5.79 15.22 16.16
CA SER A 140 -6.68 15.44 17.33
C SER A 140 -6.13 14.76 18.57
N LEU A 141 -5.54 13.56 18.43
CA LEU A 141 -4.93 12.81 19.53
C LEU A 141 -3.52 13.28 19.91
N HIS A 142 -2.86 14.05 19.05
CA HIS A 142 -1.51 14.56 19.29
C HIS A 142 -1.50 15.76 20.24
N GLN A 143 -2.60 16.51 20.29
CA GLN A 143 -2.73 17.76 21.05
C GLN A 143 -2.51 17.55 22.56
N ASP A 144 -2.23 18.65 23.25
CA ASP A 144 -2.02 18.68 24.70
C ASP A 144 -3.34 18.70 25.48
N ASP A 145 -3.26 18.49 26.79
CA ASP A 145 -4.44 18.25 27.64
C ASP A 145 -5.43 19.44 27.63
N ASP A 146 -4.92 20.67 27.47
CA ASP A 146 -5.73 21.89 27.33
C ASP A 146 -6.72 21.79 26.16
N PHE A 147 -6.35 21.15 25.04
CA PHE A 147 -7.19 20.97 23.84
C PHE A 147 -8.49 20.19 24.12
N TYR A 148 -8.44 19.27 25.08
CA TYR A 148 -9.56 18.42 25.44
C TYR A 148 -10.46 19.04 26.50
N ASP A 149 -10.00 20.11 27.15
CA ASP A 149 -10.75 20.83 28.17
C ASP A 149 -11.79 21.75 27.51
N SER A 150 -13.06 21.40 27.65
CA SER A 150 -14.20 22.19 27.15
C SER A 150 -14.45 23.49 27.94
N THR A 151 -13.76 23.66 29.08
CA THR A 151 -13.90 24.79 30.01
C THR A 151 -12.73 25.79 29.94
N SER A 152 -11.68 25.46 29.18
CA SER A 152 -10.55 26.35 28.95
C SER A 152 -10.94 27.54 28.06
N GLU A 153 -10.84 28.76 28.59
CA GLU A 153 -11.10 30.01 27.86
C GLU A 153 -10.19 30.18 26.63
N GLN A 154 -9.01 29.54 26.62
CA GLN A 154 -8.06 29.56 25.49
C GLN A 154 -8.49 28.69 24.31
N ASN A 155 -9.46 27.78 24.50
CA ASN A 155 -9.92 26.84 23.48
C ASN A 155 -11.25 27.22 22.81
N LEU A 156 -11.78 28.41 23.15
CA LEU A 156 -12.90 29.01 22.44
C LEU A 156 -12.41 29.46 21.06
N ASN A 157 -12.89 28.80 20.00
CA ASN A 157 -12.70 29.32 18.64
C ASN A 157 -13.37 30.70 18.50
N ALA A 158 -13.01 31.47 17.47
CA ALA A 158 -13.52 32.82 17.21
C ALA A 158 -15.07 32.93 17.14
N SER A 159 -15.76 31.79 17.04
CA SER A 159 -17.23 31.66 16.99
C SER A 159 -17.88 31.26 18.32
N GLY A 160 -17.10 31.12 19.40
CA GLY A 160 -17.60 30.72 20.74
C GLY A 160 -18.11 29.27 20.82
N ALA A 161 -17.76 28.41 19.86
CA ALA A 161 -18.38 27.09 19.67
C ALA A 161 -17.62 25.91 20.34
N GLY A 162 -16.64 26.19 21.21
CA GLY A 162 -15.79 25.20 21.88
C GLY A 162 -14.60 24.71 21.04
N SER A 163 -13.75 23.85 21.63
CA SER A 163 -12.56 23.29 20.95
C SER A 163 -12.95 22.36 19.79
N ILE A 164 -12.05 22.19 18.80
CA ILE A 164 -12.28 21.28 17.65
C ILE A 164 -12.61 19.85 18.13
N TRP A 165 -11.99 19.40 19.24
CA TRP A 165 -12.33 18.15 19.90
C TRP A 165 -13.81 18.08 20.31
N SER A 166 -14.31 19.11 21.01
CA SER A 166 -15.72 19.15 21.45
C SER A 166 -16.70 19.13 20.27
N MET A 167 -16.35 19.79 19.17
CA MET A 167 -17.13 19.80 17.94
C MET A 167 -17.18 18.41 17.29
N ILE A 168 -16.04 17.74 17.13
CA ILE A 168 -15.96 16.38 16.56
C ILE A 168 -16.75 15.40 17.44
N MET A 169 -16.54 15.44 18.76
CA MET A 169 -17.22 14.52 19.68
C MET A 169 -18.74 14.72 19.70
N ARG A 170 -19.21 15.97 19.55
CA ARG A 170 -20.63 16.28 19.41
C ARG A 170 -21.20 15.75 18.10
N GLU A 171 -20.51 15.96 16.98
CA GLU A 171 -20.95 15.53 15.65
C GLU A 171 -21.05 14.00 15.53
N ILE A 172 -20.10 13.27 16.12
CA ILE A 172 -20.11 11.80 16.12
C ILE A 172 -20.99 11.20 17.23
N GLY A 173 -21.55 12.03 18.12
CA GLY A 173 -22.40 11.58 19.24
C GLY A 173 -21.68 10.72 20.28
N ALA A 174 -20.41 11.00 20.58
CA ALA A 174 -19.60 10.21 21.51
C ALA A 174 -20.01 10.41 22.98
N SER A 175 -20.10 9.30 23.73
CA SER A 175 -20.34 9.32 25.19
C SER A 175 -19.08 9.73 25.97
N GLU A 176 -19.23 10.16 27.23
CA GLU A 176 -18.09 10.51 28.09
C GLU A 176 -17.11 9.33 28.28
N GLU A 177 -17.63 8.11 28.44
CA GLU A 177 -16.79 6.91 28.54
C GLU A 177 -15.97 6.68 27.25
N GLN A 178 -16.56 6.94 26.07
CA GLN A 178 -15.86 6.83 24.80
C GLN A 178 -14.80 7.93 24.66
N LYS A 179 -15.09 9.16 25.07
CA LYS A 179 -14.13 10.28 25.06
C LYS A 179 -12.88 9.94 25.86
N GLU A 180 -13.04 9.42 27.08
CA GLU A 180 -11.91 9.04 27.93
C GLU A 180 -11.09 7.88 27.35
N LYS A 181 -11.75 6.87 26.75
CA LYS A 181 -11.04 5.80 26.04
C LYS A 181 -10.24 6.32 24.84
N ILE A 182 -10.82 7.23 24.05
CA ILE A 182 -10.16 7.82 22.88
C ILE A 182 -8.93 8.63 23.33
N LYS A 183 -9.05 9.45 24.38
CA LYS A 183 -7.91 10.17 24.97
C LYS A 183 -6.81 9.21 25.45
N GLY A 184 -7.18 8.04 25.99
CA GLY A 184 -6.23 7.00 26.40
C GLY A 184 -5.26 6.56 25.30
N HIS A 185 -5.67 6.63 24.03
CA HIS A 185 -4.83 6.27 22.87
C HIS A 185 -3.87 7.38 22.41
N ARG A 186 -3.78 8.51 23.13
CA ARG A 186 -2.88 9.63 22.78
C ARG A 186 -1.41 9.21 22.61
N ASN A 187 -0.94 8.30 23.46
CA ASN A 187 0.44 7.81 23.41
C ASN A 187 0.68 6.95 22.17
N ASP A 188 -0.28 6.09 21.81
CA ASP A 188 -0.22 5.26 20.62
C ASP A 188 -0.21 6.13 19.35
N ALA A 189 -1.07 7.16 19.29
CA ALA A 189 -1.12 8.10 18.18
C ALA A 189 0.20 8.89 18.04
N ARG A 190 0.79 9.32 19.16
CA ARG A 190 2.11 9.97 19.18
C ARG A 190 3.21 9.03 18.70
N GLN A 191 3.19 7.76 19.08
CA GLN A 191 4.15 6.76 18.63
C GLN A 191 3.99 6.49 17.13
N MET A 192 2.77 6.27 16.66
CA MET A 192 2.47 6.09 15.23
C MET A 192 2.94 7.28 14.38
N ALA A 193 2.81 8.51 14.89
CA ALA A 193 3.33 9.70 14.22
C ALA A 193 4.87 9.71 14.15
N LYS A 194 5.57 9.22 15.19
CA LYS A 194 7.02 9.08 15.18
C LYS A 194 7.46 8.00 14.19
N ASP A 195 6.81 6.85 14.20
CA ASP A 195 7.11 5.72 13.33
C ASP A 195 6.91 6.11 11.86
N LEU A 196 5.79 6.75 11.53
CA LEU A 196 5.54 7.26 10.18
C LEU A 196 6.63 8.24 9.72
N ARG A 197 7.03 9.20 10.58
CA ARG A 197 8.13 10.13 10.25
C ARG A 197 9.47 9.42 10.11
N PHE A 198 9.69 8.33 10.82
CA PHE A 198 10.87 7.50 10.68
C PHE A 198 10.85 6.78 9.33
N THR A 199 9.76 6.09 8.99
CA THR A 199 9.60 5.38 7.71
C THR A 199 9.73 6.31 6.50
N LEU A 200 9.15 7.52 6.56
CA LEU A 200 9.31 8.51 5.49
C LEU A 200 10.76 8.95 5.31
N ARG A 201 11.51 9.13 6.41
CA ARG A 201 12.95 9.43 6.35
C ARG A 201 13.76 8.28 5.76
N GLU A 202 13.47 7.04 6.15
CA GLU A 202 14.12 5.86 5.57
C GLU A 202 13.85 5.75 4.05
N CYS A 203 12.64 6.07 3.61
CA CYS A 203 12.31 6.11 2.17
C CYS A 203 13.12 7.17 1.42
N ASP A 204 13.26 8.36 1.99
CA ASP A 204 14.04 9.46 1.41
C ASP A 204 15.55 9.13 1.37
N ASP A 205 16.07 8.48 2.41
CA ASP A 205 17.44 7.98 2.44
C ASP A 205 17.69 6.86 1.42
N LEU A 206 16.74 5.94 1.26
CA LEU A 206 16.81 4.90 0.24
C LEU A 206 16.82 5.52 -1.17
N LYS A 207 15.96 6.52 -1.42
CA LYS A 207 15.93 7.28 -2.68
C LYS A 207 17.29 7.91 -2.98
N ARG A 208 17.87 8.64 -2.02
CA ARG A 208 19.22 9.24 -2.15
C ARG A 208 20.31 8.20 -2.40
N ARG A 209 20.26 7.04 -1.75
CA ARG A 209 21.24 5.96 -1.96
C ARG A 209 21.13 5.37 -3.37
N MET A 210 19.91 5.18 -3.87
CA MET A 210 19.69 4.66 -5.24
C MET A 210 20.16 5.65 -6.30
N GLU A 211 19.88 6.94 -6.15
CA GLU A 211 20.34 7.98 -7.08
C GLU A 211 21.87 8.03 -7.13
N ARG A 212 22.54 8.06 -5.97
CA ARG A 212 24.02 8.02 -5.90
C ARG A 212 24.59 6.76 -6.53
N LYS A 213 24.01 5.59 -6.24
CA LYS A 213 24.45 4.31 -6.84
C LYS A 213 24.33 4.34 -8.36
N ASN A 214 23.22 4.82 -8.90
CA ASN A 214 23.00 4.88 -10.34
C ASN A 214 23.93 5.89 -11.02
N GLN A 215 24.16 7.05 -10.40
CA GLN A 215 25.11 8.04 -10.89
C GLN A 215 26.54 7.47 -10.92
N ALA A 216 27.02 6.91 -9.80
CA ALA A 216 28.36 6.32 -9.73
C ALA A 216 28.55 5.21 -10.77
N LEU A 217 27.58 4.31 -10.91
CA LEU A 217 27.65 3.24 -11.91
C LEU A 217 27.67 3.79 -13.35
N GLY A 218 26.90 4.85 -13.62
CA GLY A 218 26.90 5.51 -14.92
C GLY A 218 28.21 6.23 -15.23
N GLU A 219 28.86 6.83 -14.23
CA GLU A 219 30.19 7.47 -14.35
C GLU A 219 31.28 6.43 -14.60
N GLU A 220 31.35 5.37 -13.79
CA GLU A 220 32.31 4.27 -13.97
C GLU A 220 32.17 3.62 -15.36
N MET A 221 30.93 3.38 -15.79
CA MET A 221 30.70 2.77 -17.10
C MET A 221 31.06 3.71 -18.26
N LYS A 222 30.94 5.04 -18.09
CA LYS A 222 31.45 6.01 -19.06
C LYS A 222 32.98 5.97 -19.15
N GLU A 223 33.68 5.81 -18.02
CA GLU A 223 35.14 5.65 -18.05
C GLU A 223 35.56 4.36 -18.77
N LEU A 224 34.85 3.24 -18.54
CA LEU A 224 35.07 2.00 -19.28
C LEU A 224 34.82 2.16 -20.79
N GLN A 225 33.80 2.93 -21.17
CA GLN A 225 33.50 3.25 -22.57
C GLN A 225 34.55 4.13 -23.24
N LYS A 226 35.35 4.91 -22.49
CA LYS A 226 36.48 5.66 -23.07
C LYS A 226 37.64 4.76 -23.44
N ILE A 227 37.77 3.61 -22.78
CA ILE A 227 38.87 2.65 -22.98
C ILE A 227 38.52 1.68 -24.12
N LEU A 228 37.25 1.31 -24.25
CA LEU A 228 36.76 0.36 -25.23
C LEU A 228 36.22 1.06 -26.48
N THR A 229 36.50 0.51 -27.67
CA THR A 229 35.81 0.99 -28.88
C THR A 229 34.34 0.56 -28.87
N PRO A 230 33.44 1.28 -29.56
CA PRO A 230 32.04 0.88 -29.70
C PRO A 230 31.88 -0.57 -30.22
N ALA A 231 32.71 -1.00 -31.17
CA ALA A 231 32.72 -2.37 -31.64
C ALA A 231 33.10 -3.40 -30.54
N GLN A 232 34.07 -3.08 -29.68
CA GLN A 232 34.44 -3.94 -28.55
C GLN A 232 33.32 -4.03 -27.52
N LEU A 233 32.67 -2.91 -27.19
CA LEU A 233 31.55 -2.88 -26.25
C LEU A 233 30.35 -3.67 -26.79
N ALA A 234 30.02 -3.53 -28.07
CA ALA A 234 28.96 -4.29 -28.72
C ALA A 234 29.24 -5.81 -28.66
N ARG A 235 30.48 -6.23 -28.96
CA ARG A 235 30.89 -7.64 -28.83
C ARG A 235 30.78 -8.14 -27.40
N PHE A 236 31.15 -7.32 -26.41
CA PHE A 236 31.01 -7.67 -25.00
C PHE A 236 29.54 -7.88 -24.61
N ILE A 237 28.64 -6.96 -24.99
CA ILE A 237 27.21 -7.06 -24.71
C ILE A 237 26.61 -8.32 -25.35
N LEU A 238 26.95 -8.60 -26.61
CA LEU A 238 26.50 -9.81 -27.30
C LEU A 238 27.03 -11.07 -26.64
N TRP A 239 28.30 -11.09 -26.26
CA TRP A 239 28.90 -12.22 -25.55
C TRP A 239 28.18 -12.47 -24.22
N VAL A 240 27.91 -11.43 -23.41
CA VAL A 240 27.16 -11.56 -22.15
C VAL A 240 25.77 -12.15 -22.39
N ASN A 241 25.04 -11.67 -23.40
CA ASN A 241 23.69 -12.16 -23.70
C ASN A 241 23.69 -13.60 -24.27
N ASN A 242 24.73 -14.00 -25.00
CA ASN A 242 24.82 -15.31 -25.64
C ASN A 242 25.47 -16.39 -24.76
N ASN A 243 26.01 -16.02 -23.58
CA ASN A 243 26.69 -16.96 -22.67
C ASN A 243 26.02 -17.02 -21.28
N PRO A 244 24.76 -17.49 -21.18
CA PRO A 244 24.02 -17.56 -19.92
C PRO A 244 24.67 -18.49 -18.88
N ALA A 245 25.47 -19.47 -19.31
CA ALA A 245 26.20 -20.36 -18.41
C ALA A 245 27.28 -19.62 -17.60
N SER A 246 27.99 -18.67 -18.22
CA SER A 246 28.96 -17.81 -17.54
C SER A 246 28.27 -16.84 -16.58
N MET A 247 27.08 -16.36 -16.93
CA MET A 247 26.26 -15.51 -16.04
C MET A 247 25.74 -16.30 -14.84
N ALA A 248 25.28 -17.54 -15.02
CA ALA A 248 24.87 -18.42 -13.93
C ALA A 248 26.03 -18.76 -12.97
N MET A 249 27.26 -18.82 -13.50
CA MET A 249 28.47 -18.95 -12.67
C MET A 249 28.78 -17.66 -11.90
N LEU A 250 28.64 -16.49 -12.53
CA LEU A 250 28.77 -15.19 -11.86
C LEU A 250 27.74 -15.02 -10.75
N ASP A 251 26.49 -15.44 -10.95
CA ASP A 251 25.45 -15.41 -9.91
C ASP A 251 25.85 -16.24 -8.68
N LYS A 252 26.47 -17.41 -8.89
CA LYS A 252 27.02 -18.22 -7.79
C LYS A 252 28.19 -17.55 -7.07
N LEU A 253 29.01 -16.80 -7.79
CA LEU A 253 30.13 -16.03 -7.21
C LEU A 253 29.65 -14.78 -6.48
N TRP A 254 28.51 -14.23 -6.88
CA TRP A 254 27.86 -13.10 -6.24
C TRP A 254 27.03 -13.49 -5.02
N SER A 255 26.56 -14.73 -4.91
CA SER A 255 25.77 -15.21 -3.76
C SER A 255 26.43 -14.95 -2.40
N PRO A 256 27.74 -15.20 -2.19
CA PRO A 256 28.41 -14.87 -0.92
C PRO A 256 28.47 -13.36 -0.64
N VAL A 257 28.64 -12.54 -1.68
CA VAL A 257 28.66 -11.07 -1.58
C VAL A 257 27.27 -10.55 -1.21
N ASP A 258 26.22 -11.15 -1.79
CA ASP A 258 24.83 -10.83 -1.51
C ASP A 258 24.45 -11.22 -0.06
N GLU A 259 24.95 -12.35 0.45
CA GLU A 259 24.77 -12.75 1.86
C GLU A 259 25.47 -11.81 2.84
N LEU A 260 26.71 -11.41 2.54
CA LEU A 260 27.46 -10.41 3.31
C LEU A 260 26.74 -9.04 3.29
N SER A 261 26.21 -8.63 2.14
CA SER A 261 25.47 -7.36 2.01
C SER A 261 24.13 -7.35 2.77
N LYS A 262 23.54 -8.52 2.99
CA LYS A 262 22.31 -8.72 3.76
C LYS A 262 22.55 -8.92 5.25
N GLY A 263 23.80 -8.80 5.72
CA GLY A 263 24.16 -8.96 7.14
C GLY A 263 23.96 -10.38 7.67
N ARG A 264 23.82 -11.39 6.79
CA ARG A 264 23.83 -12.79 7.21
C ARG A 264 25.27 -13.24 7.28
N VAL A 265 25.82 -13.22 8.49
CA VAL A 265 27.08 -13.89 8.80
C VAL A 265 26.88 -15.37 8.47
N VAL A 266 27.65 -15.84 7.48
CA VAL A 266 27.76 -17.27 7.16
C VAL A 266 28.47 -17.91 8.37
N ASN A 267 27.75 -18.75 9.11
CA ASN A 267 28.36 -19.71 10.04
C ASN A 267 28.82 -20.94 9.27
#